data_AF-A0A4U3A3U1-F1
#
_entry.id   AF-A0A4U3A3U1-F1
#
_cell.length_a   1.000
_cell.length_b   1.000
_cell.length_c   1.000
_cell.angle_alpha   90.00
_cell.angle_beta   90.00
_cell.angle_gamma   90.00
#
_symmetry.space_group_name_H-M   'P 1'
#
loop_
_entity.id
_entity.type
_entity.pdbx_description
1 polymer ?
#
loop_
_entity_poly.entity_id
_entity_poly.type
_entity_poly.pdbx_seq_one_letter_code
_entity_poly.pdbx_strand_id
1 'polypeptide(L)'
;MNKKLVTSLLCSTFLFGLSACSSHDTSSSNGEVKAQGVFKVLDVAVYNRQEEPITLNSNNFKLIDGTGREYHISNESQLVLKAANTATFKFGVLNPNENSEGNIVFDVPKNTQGLTLKINGDMLDKGIELKVE
;
A
#
# COMPACT_ATOMS: atom_id res chain seq x y z
N MET A 1 -10.38 20.18 -6.87
CA MET A 1 -9.90 19.88 -5.50
C MET A 1 -10.71 18.71 -4.98
N ASN A 2 -10.33 17.48 -5.37
CA ASN A 2 -11.08 16.28 -5.02
C ASN A 2 -10.46 15.70 -3.75
N LYS A 3 -11.21 15.75 -2.65
CA LYS A 3 -10.82 15.17 -1.37
C LYS A 3 -10.71 13.67 -1.55
N LYS A 4 -9.48 13.14 -1.61
CA LYS A 4 -9.24 11.70 -1.54
C LYS A 4 -9.83 11.19 -0.23
N LEU A 5 -10.54 10.06 -0.31
CA LEU A 5 -11.06 9.35 0.84
C LEU A 5 -9.87 8.99 1.73
N VAL A 6 -9.70 9.68 2.86
CA VAL A 6 -8.71 9.31 3.88
C VAL A 6 -9.41 8.36 4.83
N THR A 7 -9.28 7.06 4.59
CA THR A 7 -9.71 6.06 5.56
C THR A 7 -8.57 5.92 6.56
N SER A 8 -8.75 6.47 7.77
CA SER A 8 -7.81 6.28 8.87
C SER A 8 -8.39 5.32 9.89
N LEU A 9 -7.67 4.25 10.21
CA LEU A 9 -8.01 3.40 11.36
C LEU A 9 -7.06 3.70 12.51
N LEU A 10 -7.65 4.13 13.62
CA LEU A 10 -6.98 4.29 14.90
C LEU A 10 -7.05 2.95 15.61
N CYS A 11 -6.01 2.11 15.46
CA CYS A 11 -5.74 1.10 16.47
C CYS A 11 -4.97 1.81 17.59
N SER A 12 -5.22 1.48 18.87
CA SER A 12 -4.54 2.16 20.00
C SER A 12 -3.01 2.13 19.90
N THR A 13 -2.46 1.20 19.11
CA THR A 13 -1.02 0.96 18.89
C THR A 13 -0.49 1.43 17.53
N PHE A 14 -1.35 1.73 16.56
CA PHE A 14 -0.93 2.10 15.20
C PHE A 14 -1.90 3.07 14.55
N LEU A 15 -1.35 4.06 13.84
CA LEU A 15 -2.13 4.89 12.93
C LEU A 15 -1.81 4.46 11.50
N PHE A 16 -2.85 4.04 10.77
CA PHE A 16 -2.79 3.78 9.35
C PHE A 16 -3.61 4.81 8.60
N GLY A 17 -2.98 5.51 7.66
CA GLY A 17 -3.64 6.42 6.73
C GLY A 17 -3.55 5.88 5.31
N LEU A 18 -4.66 5.92 4.58
CA LEU A 18 -4.72 5.50 3.18
C LEU A 18 -5.29 6.61 2.30
N SER A 19 -4.61 6.94 1.20
CA SER A 19 -5.20 7.76 0.12
C SER A 19 -4.95 7.12 -1.25
N ALA A 20 -6.01 6.87 -2.03
CA ALA A 20 -5.86 6.24 -3.35
C ALA A 20 -5.28 7.23 -4.37
N CYS A 21 -4.27 6.84 -5.15
CA CYS A 21 -3.78 7.58 -6.31
C CYS A 21 -4.04 6.78 -7.61
N SER A 22 -4.43 7.52 -8.66
CA SER A 22 -4.95 7.11 -9.98
C SER A 22 -4.49 5.76 -10.57
N SER A 23 -5.41 5.09 -11.27
CA SER A 23 -5.12 4.00 -12.20
C SER A 23 -4.54 4.54 -13.52
N HIS A 24 -3.46 3.95 -14.04
CA HIS A 24 -2.88 4.31 -15.33
C HIS A 24 -2.75 3.06 -16.22
N ASP A 25 -3.27 3.11 -17.45
CA ASP A 25 -2.96 2.16 -18.51
C ASP A 25 -1.69 2.67 -19.21
N THR A 26 -0.53 2.03 -19.04
CA THR A 26 0.67 2.39 -19.83
C THR A 26 1.08 1.25 -20.74
N SER A 27 1.02 1.51 -22.04
CA SER A 27 1.71 0.76 -23.07
C SER A 27 2.57 1.71 -23.87
N SER A 28 3.89 1.69 -23.69
CA SER A 28 4.82 2.12 -24.74
C SER A 28 6.19 1.45 -24.60
N SER A 29 6.81 1.24 -25.76
CA SER A 29 8.10 0.60 -25.95
C SER A 29 9.23 1.51 -25.49
N ASN A 30 9.90 1.16 -24.39
CA ASN A 30 11.33 1.34 -24.09
C ASN A 30 11.59 1.16 -22.59
N GLY A 31 11.76 -0.09 -22.12
CA GLY A 31 12.18 -0.37 -20.74
C GLY A 31 11.18 -0.04 -19.62
N GLU A 32 9.91 0.20 -19.95
CA GLU A 32 8.84 0.47 -18.97
C GLU A 32 8.22 -0.82 -18.41
N VAL A 33 7.96 -0.86 -17.10
CA VAL A 33 7.20 -1.95 -16.46
C VAL A 33 5.74 -1.85 -16.90
N LYS A 34 5.28 -2.83 -17.67
CA LYS A 34 3.87 -2.94 -18.08
C LYS A 34 3.04 -3.57 -16.98
N ALA A 35 1.89 -2.98 -16.70
CA ALA A 35 0.86 -3.65 -15.90
C ALA A 35 0.32 -4.85 -16.68
N GLN A 36 0.14 -5.98 -15.98
CA GLN A 36 -0.61 -7.12 -16.48
C GLN A 36 -2.11 -6.80 -16.51
N GLY A 37 -2.59 -6.00 -15.55
CA GLY A 37 -3.93 -5.43 -15.56
C GLY A 37 -3.89 -3.91 -15.47
N VAL A 38 -4.07 -3.38 -14.26
CA VAL A 38 -3.98 -1.95 -13.92
C VAL A 38 -3.24 -1.76 -12.62
N PHE A 39 -2.40 -0.73 -12.56
CA PHE A 39 -1.76 -0.36 -11.31
C PHE A 39 -2.75 0.34 -10.37
N LYS A 40 -2.79 -0.14 -9.12
CA LYS A 40 -3.44 0.54 -8.00
C LYS A 40 -2.35 1.07 -7.09
N VAL A 41 -2.26 2.40 -6.99
CA VAL A 41 -1.26 3.08 -6.17
C VAL A 41 -1.94 3.56 -4.88
N LEU A 42 -1.42 3.10 -3.75
CA LEU A 42 -1.93 3.42 -2.43
C LEU A 42 -0.88 4.25 -1.68
N ASP A 43 -1.26 5.44 -1.23
CA ASP A 43 -0.47 6.26 -0.32
C ASP A 43 -0.73 5.78 1.11
N VAL A 44 0.29 5.22 1.75
CA VAL A 44 0.19 4.55 3.05
C VAL A 44 1.08 5.25 4.06
N ALA A 45 0.53 5.48 5.25
CA ALA A 45 1.27 5.90 6.43
C ALA A 45 1.18 4.83 7.52
N VAL A 46 2.31 4.48 8.13
CA VAL A 46 2.38 3.61 9.31
C VAL A 46 3.16 4.32 10.40
N TYR A 47 2.54 4.45 11.57
CA TYR A 47 3.17 5.05 12.75
C TYR A 47 3.27 4.04 13.89
N ASN A 48 4.49 3.81 14.40
CA ASN A 48 4.72 2.89 15.51
C ASN A 48 4.46 3.60 16.86
N ARG A 49 3.35 3.27 17.52
CA ARG A 49 3.04 3.76 18.90
C ARG A 49 3.41 2.75 19.99
N GLN A 50 4.12 1.68 19.65
CA GLN A 50 4.58 0.70 20.63
C GLN A 50 5.90 1.13 21.25
N GLU A 51 6.24 0.53 22.39
CA GLU A 51 7.50 0.77 23.09
C GLU A 51 8.69 0.01 22.45
N GLU A 52 8.41 -0.94 21.56
CA GLU A 52 9.41 -1.75 20.87
C GLU A 52 9.46 -1.47 19.36
N PRO A 53 10.62 -1.70 18.70
CA PRO A 53 10.70 -1.61 17.25
C PRO A 53 9.84 -2.67 16.55
N ILE A 54 9.22 -2.29 15.44
CA ILE A 54 8.51 -3.22 14.56
C ILE A 54 9.29 -3.42 13.27
N THR A 55 9.08 -4.55 12.59
CA THR A 55 9.60 -4.78 11.25
C THR A 55 8.47 -4.75 10.23
N LEU A 56 8.58 -3.85 9.26
CA LEU A 56 7.67 -3.74 8.13
C LEU A 56 8.28 -4.43 6.90
N ASN A 57 7.58 -5.42 6.36
CA ASN A 57 7.89 -6.16 5.16
C ASN A 57 6.78 -5.97 4.12
N SER A 58 7.11 -6.04 2.83
CA SER A 58 6.10 -5.95 1.76
C SER A 58 5.00 -7.02 1.88
N ASN A 59 5.32 -8.21 2.37
CA ASN A 59 4.37 -9.29 2.60
C ASN A 59 3.35 -9.01 3.70
N ASN A 60 3.61 -8.01 4.56
CA ASN A 60 2.64 -7.57 5.55
C ASN A 60 1.43 -6.90 4.90
N PHE A 61 1.57 -6.40 3.66
CA PHE A 61 0.53 -5.66 2.95
C PHE A 61 -0.01 -6.49 1.80
N LYS A 62 -1.32 -6.72 1.83
CA LYS A 62 -2.05 -7.41 0.77
C LYS A 62 -3.25 -6.58 0.36
N LEU A 63 -3.49 -6.48 -0.94
CA LEU A 63 -4.72 -5.90 -1.46
C LEU A 63 -5.70 -7.04 -1.74
N ILE A 64 -6.93 -6.92 -1.23
CA ILE A 64 -7.98 -7.92 -1.39
C ILE A 64 -9.11 -7.29 -2.18
N ASP A 65 -9.68 -8.02 -3.14
CA ASP A 65 -10.87 -7.56 -3.87
C ASP A 65 -12.19 -8.06 -3.27
N GLY A 66 -13.31 -7.58 -3.82
CA GLY A 66 -14.65 -7.97 -3.36
C GLY A 66 -14.99 -9.46 -3.54
N THR A 67 -14.14 -10.24 -4.22
CA THR A 67 -14.27 -11.70 -4.38
C THR A 67 -13.35 -12.49 -3.45
N GLY A 68 -12.49 -11.79 -2.68
CA GLY A 68 -11.54 -12.41 -1.76
C GLY A 68 -10.19 -12.78 -2.37
N ARG A 69 -9.88 -12.34 -3.60
CA ARG A 69 -8.56 -12.59 -4.21
C ARG A 69 -7.52 -11.68 -3.59
N GLU A 70 -6.35 -12.23 -3.26
CA GLU A 70 -5.23 -11.48 -2.69
C GLU A 70 -4.20 -11.08 -3.76
N TYR A 71 -3.69 -9.85 -3.66
CA TYR A 71 -2.65 -9.31 -4.51
C TYR A 71 -1.48 -8.82 -3.65
N HIS A 72 -0.27 -9.10 -4.13
CA HIS A 72 0.97 -8.66 -3.50
C HIS A 72 1.45 -7.34 -4.12
N ILE A 73 2.29 -6.62 -3.36
CA ILE A 73 2.98 -5.44 -3.86
C ILE A 73 3.82 -5.81 -5.10
N SER A 74 3.69 -5.01 -6.16
CA SER A 74 4.52 -5.11 -7.35
C SER A 74 5.84 -4.36 -7.15
N ASN A 75 6.91 -5.11 -6.85
CA ASN A 75 8.25 -4.55 -6.67
C ASN A 75 8.79 -3.87 -7.94
N GLU A 76 8.48 -4.43 -9.12
CA GLU A 76 8.90 -3.83 -10.40
C GLU A 76 8.22 -2.47 -10.61
N SER A 77 6.92 -2.37 -10.31
CA SER A 77 6.17 -1.12 -10.45
C SER A 77 6.59 -0.06 -9.44
N GLN A 78 7.11 -0.45 -8.27
CA GLN A 78 7.72 0.47 -7.32
C GLN A 78 8.96 1.17 -7.90
N LEU A 79 9.74 0.49 -8.76
CA LEU A 79 10.89 1.10 -9.44
C LEU A 79 10.45 2.20 -10.41
N VAL A 80 9.29 2.06 -11.04
CA VAL A 80 8.71 3.09 -11.91
C VAL A 80 8.35 4.35 -11.13
N LEU A 81 7.70 4.21 -9.96
CA LEU A 81 7.42 5.36 -9.09
C LEU A 81 8.70 6.07 -8.65
N LYS A 82 9.74 5.30 -8.30
CA LYS A 82 11.04 5.84 -7.92
C LYS A 82 11.69 6.61 -9.07
N ALA A 83 11.65 6.08 -10.29
CA ALA A 83 12.15 6.75 -11.49
C ALA A 83 11.36 8.03 -11.81
N ALA A 84 10.07 8.07 -11.48
CA ALA A 84 9.21 9.24 -11.59
C ALA A 84 9.33 10.22 -10.41
N ASN A 85 10.34 10.09 -9.54
CA ASN A 85 10.54 10.90 -8.33
C ASN A 85 9.30 10.95 -7.40
N THR A 86 8.49 9.89 -7.40
CA THR A 86 7.34 9.76 -6.50
C THR A 86 7.78 9.05 -5.22
N ALA A 87 7.33 9.53 -4.06
CA ALA A 87 7.68 8.97 -2.76
C ALA A 87 7.23 7.50 -2.64
N THR A 88 8.17 6.57 -2.48
CA THR A 88 7.88 5.14 -2.28
C THR A 88 7.91 4.80 -0.79
N PHE A 89 7.00 3.94 -0.34
CA PHE A 89 6.95 3.48 1.04
C PHE A 89 8.25 2.75 1.43
N LYS A 90 8.78 3.02 2.62
CA LYS A 90 10.01 2.39 3.11
C LYS A 90 9.68 1.21 4.01
N PHE A 91 10.11 0.03 3.60
CA PHE A 91 10.11 -1.20 4.42
C PHE A 91 11.40 -1.28 5.25
N GLY A 92 11.35 -2.01 6.36
CA GLY A 92 12.46 -2.16 7.29
C GLY A 92 12.01 -2.07 8.76
N VAL A 93 12.98 -1.82 9.63
CA VAL A 93 12.71 -1.58 11.06
C VAL A 93 12.18 -0.17 11.26
N LEU A 94 11.12 -0.04 12.05
CA LEU A 94 10.53 1.23 12.45
C LEU A 94 10.56 1.34 13.98
N ASN A 95 11.33 2.29 14.52
CA ASN A 95 11.50 2.44 15.96
C ASN A 95 10.24 3.03 16.64
N PRO A 96 10.13 2.94 17.98
CA PRO A 96 9.09 3.62 18.73
C PRO A 96 8.97 5.11 18.37
N ASN A 97 7.74 5.57 18.13
CA ASN A 97 7.39 6.95 17.77
C ASN A 97 7.96 7.44 16.41
N GLU A 98 8.41 6.54 15.54
CA GLU A 98 8.73 6.86 14.15
C GLU A 98 7.57 6.49 13.20
N ASN A 99 7.56 7.10 12.00
CA ASN A 99 6.65 6.79 10.91
C ASN A 99 7.38 6.36 9.64
N SER A 100 6.72 5.51 8.84
CA SER A 100 7.05 5.28 7.44
C SER A 100 5.86 5.69 6.58
N GLU A 101 6.12 6.45 5.54
CA GLU A 101 5.10 6.99 4.64
C GLU A 101 5.54 6.85 3.18
N GLY A 102 4.57 6.65 2.29
CA GLY A 102 4.79 6.68 0.86
C GLY A 102 3.88 5.72 0.11
N ASN A 103 4.13 5.64 -1.20
CA ASN A 103 3.29 4.86 -2.10
C ASN A 103 3.70 3.39 -2.14
N ILE A 104 2.70 2.51 -2.11
CA ILE A 104 2.80 1.10 -2.49
C ILE A 104 1.97 0.84 -3.74
N VAL A 105 2.42 -0.08 -4.60
CA VAL A 105 1.79 -0.36 -5.89
C VAL A 105 1.37 -1.82 -5.96
N PHE A 106 0.15 -2.06 -6.41
CA PHE A 106 -0.36 -3.38 -6.77
C PHE A 106 -0.69 -3.41 -8.26
N ASP A 107 -0.46 -4.56 -8.89
CA ASP A 107 -0.97 -4.85 -10.23
C ASP A 107 -2.16 -5.79 -10.10
N VAL A 108 -3.34 -5.33 -10.51
CA VAL A 108 -4.59 -6.09 -10.36
C VAL A 108 -5.32 -6.19 -11.70
N PRO A 109 -6.13 -7.23 -11.94
CA PRO A 109 -6.92 -7.35 -13.15
C PRO A 109 -7.75 -6.11 -13.46
N LYS A 110 -7.97 -5.84 -14.74
CA LYS A 110 -8.89 -4.79 -15.19
C LYS A 110 -10.29 -5.04 -14.59
N ASN A 111 -10.94 -3.96 -14.14
CA ASN A 111 -12.25 -3.98 -13.48
C ASN A 111 -12.31 -4.64 -12.09
N THR A 112 -11.18 -4.79 -11.40
CA THR A 112 -11.18 -5.18 -9.98
C THR A 112 -11.90 -4.11 -9.14
N GLN A 113 -12.82 -4.54 -8.27
CA GLN A 113 -13.68 -3.69 -7.43
C GLN A 113 -13.71 -4.20 -5.98
N GLY A 114 -14.17 -3.36 -5.06
CA GLY A 114 -14.37 -3.74 -3.67
C GLY A 114 -13.05 -3.91 -2.93
N LEU A 115 -12.08 -3.05 -3.25
CA LEU A 115 -10.71 -3.18 -2.76
C LEU A 115 -10.59 -2.86 -1.26
N THR A 116 -9.88 -3.74 -0.56
CA THR A 116 -9.54 -3.61 0.86
C THR A 116 -8.05 -3.88 1.05
N LEU A 117 -7.33 -2.95 1.69
CA LEU A 117 -5.95 -3.17 2.09
C LEU A 117 -5.93 -3.92 3.41
N LYS A 118 -5.35 -5.13 3.40
CA LYS A 118 -5.10 -5.94 4.58
C LYS A 118 -3.64 -5.79 5.01
N ILE A 119 -3.45 -5.51 6.29
CA ILE A 119 -2.15 -5.35 6.92
C ILE A 119 -2.05 -6.37 8.05
N ASN A 120 -1.12 -7.32 7.91
CA ASN A 120 -0.86 -8.38 8.88
C ASN A 120 0.62 -8.40 9.23
N GLY A 121 0.99 -8.88 10.41
CA GLY A 121 2.37 -9.21 10.72
C GLY A 121 2.52 -9.55 12.19
N ASP A 122 3.71 -10.00 12.55
CA ASP A 122 3.99 -10.45 13.92
C ASP A 122 3.86 -9.31 14.95
N MET A 123 3.88 -8.05 14.51
CA MET A 123 3.62 -6.86 15.32
C MET A 123 2.12 -6.58 15.59
N LEU A 124 1.20 -7.37 15.01
CA LEU A 124 -0.24 -7.19 15.15
C LEU A 124 -0.88 -8.46 15.72
N ASP A 125 -1.55 -8.34 16.88
CA ASP A 125 -2.36 -9.43 17.45
C ASP A 125 -3.45 -9.93 16.49
N LYS A 126 -3.98 -9.01 15.67
CA LYS A 126 -4.95 -9.27 14.61
C LYS A 126 -4.66 -8.37 13.42
N GLY A 127 -4.82 -8.93 12.23
CA GLY A 127 -4.73 -8.17 10.99
C GLY A 127 -5.70 -6.98 10.95
N ILE A 128 -5.26 -5.90 10.32
CA ILE A 128 -6.04 -4.68 10.10
C ILE A 128 -6.53 -4.67 8.66
N GLU A 129 -7.79 -4.32 8.45
CA GLU A 129 -8.39 -4.20 7.12
C GLU A 129 -8.92 -2.78 6.92
N LEU A 130 -8.48 -2.14 5.83
CA LEU A 130 -8.83 -0.77 5.47
C LEU A 130 -9.50 -0.75 4.11
N LYS A 131 -10.76 -0.33 4.07
CA LYS A 131 -11.50 -0.19 2.81
C LYS A 131 -10.86 0.91 1.96
N VAL A 132 -10.53 0.58 0.71
CA VAL A 132 -9.92 1.51 -0.27
C VAL A 132 -10.98 2.24 -1.09
N GLU A 133 -12.09 1.56 -1.39
CA GLU A 133 -13.21 2.01 -2.25
C GLU A 133 -14.55 1.86 -1.52
#